data_AF-A0A1V6I6J6-F1
#
_entry.id   AF-A0A1V6I6J6-F1
#
_cell.length_a   1.000
_cell.length_b   1.000
_cell.length_c   1.000
_cell.angle_alpha   90.00
_cell.angle_beta   90.00
_cell.angle_gamma   90.00
#
_symmetry.space_group_name_H-M   'P 1'
#
loop_
_entity.id
_entity.type
_entity.pdbx_description
1 polymer ?
#
loop_
_entity_poly.entity_id
_entity_poly.type
_entity_poly.pdbx_seq_one_letter_code
_entity_poly.pdbx_strand_id
1 'polypeptide(L)' 'MEVVKVYSPVEDKKIRENLGKSPIWSGQRYHIDELAEAKKKHSVLFEYTFKFDGLKVVQFTGMKKITK' A
#
# COMPACT_ATOMS: atom_id res chain seq x y z
N MET A 1 8.69 -5.58 14.96
CA MET A 1 7.98 -5.91 13.71
C MET A 1 6.57 -5.36 13.76
N GLU A 2 6.27 -4.36 12.95
CA GLU A 2 4.95 -3.73 12.89
C GLU A 2 4.31 -4.01 11.53
N VAL A 3 3.01 -4.33 11.55
CA VAL A 3 2.23 -4.53 10.33
C VAL A 3 1.59 -3.20 9.97
N VAL A 4 2.03 -2.60 8.88
CA VAL A 4 1.53 -1.32 8.38
C VAL A 4 0.74 -1.55 7.10
N LYS A 5 -0.44 -0.92 7.03
CA LYS A 5 -1.27 -0.90 5.83
C LYS A 5 -1.06 0.40 5.07
N VAL A 6 -0.79 0.27 3.78
CA VAL A 6 -0.60 1.38 2.85
C VAL A 6 -1.62 1.24 1.75
N TYR A 7 -2.30 2.33 1.40
CA TYR A 7 -3.32 2.34 0.37
C TYR A 7 -2.82 3.12 -0.84
N SER A 8 -2.96 2.56 -2.04
CA SER A 8 -2.55 3.25 -3.26
C SER A 8 -3.59 3.02 -4.37
N PRO A 9 -3.89 4.01 -5.21
CA PRO A 9 -4.75 3.81 -6.38
C PRO A 9 -4.02 3.06 -7.50
N VAL A 10 -2.70 2.89 -7.39
CA VAL A 10 -1.87 2.17 -8.36
C VAL A 10 -1.79 0.70 -7.95
N GLU A 11 -2.06 -0.18 -8.92
CA GLU A 11 -1.84 -1.63 -8.77
C GLU A 11 -0.38 -1.97 -9.04
N ASP A 12 0.29 -2.60 -8.07
CA ASP A 12 1.64 -3.11 -8.24
C ASP A 12 1.70 -4.61 -8.00
N LYS A 13 1.56 -5.36 -9.09
CA LYS A 13 1.60 -6.83 -9.07
C LYS A 13 2.98 -7.38 -8.69
N LYS A 14 4.04 -6.60 -8.89
CA LYS A 14 5.43 -7.00 -8.63
C LYS A 14 5.94 -6.54 -7.26
N ILE A 15 5.06 -6.09 -6.37
CA ILE A 15 5.48 -5.53 -5.08
C ILE A 15 6.21 -6.52 -4.19
N ARG A 16 5.85 -7.80 -4.33
CA ARG A 16 6.52 -8.90 -3.63
C ARG A 16 7.99 -9.03 -4.05
N GLU A 17 8.30 -8.71 -5.31
CA GLU A 17 9.65 -8.77 -5.87
C GLU A 17 10.40 -7.43 -5.67
N ASN A 18 9.67 -6.30 -5.65
CA ASN A 18 10.21 -4.94 -5.62
C ASN A 18 9.83 -4.15 -4.36
N LEU A 19 9.91 -4.76 -3.18
CA LEU A 19 9.49 -4.16 -1.90
C LEU A 19 9.98 -2.73 -1.66
N GLY A 20 11.20 -2.38 -2.07
CA GLY A 20 11.76 -1.03 -1.92
C GLY A 20 11.70 -0.14 -3.17
N LYS A 21 11.27 -0.68 -4.33
CA LYS A 21 11.26 0.01 -5.63
C LYS A 21 9.88 0.08 -6.29
N SER A 22 8.83 -0.40 -5.61
CA SER A 22 7.50 -0.37 -6.19
C SER A 22 7.01 1.04 -6.49
N PRO A 23 6.25 1.20 -7.59
CA PRO A 23 5.61 2.45 -7.97
C PRO A 23 4.66 2.97 -6.88
N ILE A 24 4.15 2.13 -5.98
CA ILE A 24 3.34 2.60 -4.85
C ILE A 24 4.12 3.55 -3.92
N TRP A 25 5.45 3.45 -3.87
CA TRP A 25 6.27 4.30 -3.01
C TRP A 25 6.58 5.65 -3.66
N SER A 26 6.65 5.68 -4.99
CA SER A 26 6.85 6.91 -5.78
C SER A 26 5.55 7.59 -6.16
N GLY A 27 4.43 6.87 -6.12
CA GLY A 27 3.12 7.37 -6.49
C GLY A 27 2.30 7.91 -5.30
N GLN A 28 1.00 8.05 -5.53
CA GLN A 28 0.06 8.42 -4.48
C GLN A 28 -0.09 7.24 -3.52
N ARG A 29 0.27 7.47 -2.26
CA ARG A 29 0.09 6.53 -1.16
C ARG A 29 -0.62 7.24 -0.04
N TYR A 30 -1.53 6.52 0.59
CA TYR A 30 -2.38 6.99 1.65
C TYR A 30 -2.19 6.06 2.84
N HIS A 31 -2.06 6.63 4.03
CA HIS A 31 -2.10 5.85 5.26
C HIS A 31 -3.54 5.60 5.69
N ILE A 32 -3.73 4.77 6.73
CA ILE A 32 -5.05 4.42 7.24
C ILE A 32 -5.90 5.65 7.63
N ASP A 33 -5.25 6.71 8.11
CA ASP A 33 -5.88 7.98 8.45
C ASP A 33 -6.47 8.67 7.20
N GLU A 34 -5.74 8.61 6.09
CA GLU A 34 -6.12 9.22 4.81
C GLU A 34 -7.02 8.31 3.96
N LEU A 35 -7.34 7.09 4.42
CA LEU A 35 -8.15 6.12 3.67
C LEU A 35 -9.53 6.69 3.31
N ALA A 36 -10.13 7.46 4.23
CA ALA A 36 -11.44 8.05 4.03
C ALA A 36 -11.44 9.07 2.88
N GLU A 37 -10.37 9.84 2.75
CA GLU A 37 -10.19 10.81 1.66
C GLU A 37 -9.81 10.13 0.35
N ALA A 38 -8.93 9.12 0.43
CA ALA A 38 -8.53 8.32 -0.73
C ALA A 38 -9.75 7.69 -1.39
N LYS A 39 -10.69 7.13 -0.61
CA LYS A 39 -11.94 6.53 -1.10
C LYS A 39 -12.89 7.55 -1.75
N LYS A 40 -12.78 8.82 -1.38
CA LYS A 40 -13.54 9.91 -2.01
C LYS A 40 -12.93 10.34 -3.35
N LYS A 41 -11.59 10.36 -3.44
CA LYS A 41 -10.86 10.76 -4.65
C LYS A 41 -10.78 9.66 -5.70
N HIS A 42 -10.64 8.40 -5.29
CA HIS A 42 -10.37 7.27 -6.18
C HIS A 42 -11.46 6.20 -6.03
N SER A 43 -12.08 5.80 -7.14
CA SER A 43 -13.07 4.71 -7.16
C SER A 43 -12.45 3.34 -6.89
N VAL A 44 -11.15 3.19 -7.14
CA VAL A 44 -10.39 1.96 -6.93
C VAL A 44 -9.15 2.30 -6.10
N LEU A 45 -8.98 1.55 -5.02
CA LEU A 45 -7.80 1.58 -4.17
C LEU A 45 -7.30 0.16 -3.96
N PHE A 46 -6.02 0.07 -3.66
CA PHE A 46 -5.35 -1.18 -3.35
C PHE A 46 -4.72 -1.04 -1.97
N GLU A 47 -5.20 -1.83 -1.02
CA GLU A 47 -4.64 -1.98 0.31
C GLU A 47 -3.46 -2.93 0.22
N TYR A 48 -2.28 -2.47 0.59
CA TYR A 48 -1.07 -3.27 0.70
C TYR A 48 -0.70 -3.42 2.17
N THR A 49 -0.50 -4.65 2.61
CA THR A 49 -0.09 -4.97 3.98
C THR A 49 1.40 -5.31 3.99
N PHE A 50 2.19 -4.50 4.69
CA PHE A 50 3.62 -4.68 4.84
C PHE A 50 3.99 -4.95 6.30
N LYS A 51 5.02 -5.76 6.50
CA LYS A 51 5.73 -5.86 7.78
C LYS A 51 6.98 -5.00 7.69
N PHE A 52 7.08 -4.06 8.62
CA PHE A 52 8.24 -3.25 8.83
C PHE A 52 9.03 -3.77 10.04
N ASP A 53 10.35 -3.74 9.91
CA ASP A 53 11.27 -3.90 11.03
C ASP A 53 12.15 -2.65 11.07
N GLY A 54 11.81 -1.75 11.98
CA GLY A 54 12.29 -0.37 11.98
C GLY A 54 11.89 0.37 10.70
N LEU A 55 12.89 0.91 9.99
CA LEU A 55 12.70 1.71 8.76
C LEU A 55 12.64 0.86 7.48
N LYS A 56 12.78 -0.47 7.57
CA LYS A 56 12.83 -1.35 6.40
C LYS A 56 11.57 -2.20 6.29
N VAL A 57 11.01 -2.24 5.09
CA VAL A 57 10.02 -3.27 4.74
C VAL A 57 10.74 -4.61 4.67
N VAL A 58 10.33 -5.55 5.51
CA VAL A 58 10.88 -6.90 5.57
C VAL A 58 10.06 -7.86 4.73
N GLN A 59 8.73 -7.67 4.72
CA GLN A 59 7.83 -8.62 4.09
C GLN A 59 6.56 -7.94 3.60
N PHE A 60 6.17 -8.25 2.37
CA PHE A 60 4.82 -8.00 1.89
C PHE A 60 3.93 -9.19 2.24
N THR A 61 2.82 -8.91 2.93
CA THR A 61 1.89 -9.93 3.42
C THR A 61 0.76 -10.16 2.43
N GLY A 62 0.24 -9.10 1.82
CA GLY A 62 -0.87 -9.23 0.89
C GLY A 62 -1.38 -7.90 0.39
N MET A 63 -2.09 -7.97 -0.73
CA MET A 63 -2.72 -6.84 -1.38
C MET A 63 -4.20 -7.14 -1.55
N LYS A 64 -5.06 -6.15 -1.28
CA LYS A 64 -6.50 -6.27 -1.42
C LYS A 64 -7.03 -5.09 -2.22
N LYS A 65 -7.77 -5.37 -3.29
CA LYS A 65 -8.48 -4.36 -4.04
C LYS A 65 -9.71 -3.91 -3.26
N ILE A 66 -9.82 -2.61 -3.03
CA ILE A 66 -10.95 -1.93 -2.41
C ILE A 66 -11.60 -1.09 -3.51
N THR A 67 -12.79 -1.50 -3.93
CA THR A 67 -13.64 -0.68 -4.79
C THR A 67 -14.73 -0.05 -3.93
N LYS A 68 -15.21 1.12 -4.33
CA LYS A 68 -16.39 1.74 -3.72
C LYS A 68 -17.66 0.94 -4.05
#